data_AF-A0A1F3NAK7-F1
#
_entry.id   AF-A0A1F3NAK7-F1
#
_cell.length_a   1.000
_cell.length_b   1.000
_cell.length_c   1.000
_cell.angle_alpha   90.00
_cell.angle_beta   90.00
_cell.angle_gamma   90.00
#
_symmetry.space_group_name_H-M   'P 1'
#
loop_
_entity.id
_entity.type
_entity.pdbx_description
1 polymer ?
#
loop_
_entity_poly.entity_id
_entity_poly.type
_entity_poly.pdbx_seq_one_letter_code
_entity_poly.pdbx_strand_id
1 'polypeptide(L)'
;MVRIMLICLIFMSLRVTGYNQGTAPEEEKLSLLFIGDIMGHDSQIWSAEDLKTGTYDYNDVFMYVKPLISDADIAIANLEVTLAGPPYKGYPLFSSPAALAYACRNAGIDCLVTANNHAADRGKAGITGTINRLDSLGMLHTGTFADQASKDSCNPLIINKSGFSVALFNYTYGTNGIRVPDPVKINMLDKNMIAADIEKTKGENPDLIVLFLHWGNEYDTIPSGIQAELADYFFSRGADLIIGSHPHVLQKMIWLKDGTS
;
A
#
# COMPACT_ATOMS: atom_id res chain seq x y z
N MET A 1 -6.13 87.26 -35.49
CA MET A 1 -7.31 86.46 -35.91
C MET A 1 -7.20 85.08 -35.27
N VAL A 2 -8.35 84.58 -34.83
CA VAL A 2 -8.57 83.75 -33.64
C VAL A 2 -7.87 82.38 -33.63
N ARG A 3 -7.21 82.09 -32.50
CA ARG A 3 -6.83 80.76 -32.03
C ARG A 3 -7.84 80.32 -30.96
N ILE A 4 -8.33 79.09 -31.16
CA ILE A 4 -8.53 78.03 -30.15
C ILE A 4 -9.70 78.18 -29.17
N MET A 5 -10.71 77.35 -29.45
CA MET A 5 -11.67 76.77 -28.53
C MET A 5 -11.00 75.61 -27.79
N LEU A 6 -11.17 75.50 -26.47
CA LEU A 6 -11.04 74.20 -25.80
C LEU A 6 -12.03 74.08 -24.63
N ILE A 7 -12.82 73.02 -24.73
CA ILE A 7 -13.88 72.59 -23.83
C ILE A 7 -13.23 71.85 -22.65
N CYS A 8 -13.59 72.23 -21.43
CA CYS A 8 -13.21 71.52 -20.20
C CYS A 8 -14.09 70.27 -20.04
N LEU A 9 -13.47 69.09 -20.05
CA LEU A 9 -14.05 67.83 -19.58
C LEU A 9 -13.23 67.36 -18.37
N ILE A 10 -13.89 67.32 -17.21
CA ILE A 10 -13.31 66.85 -15.95
C ILE A 10 -13.30 65.32 -16.00
N PHE A 11 -12.11 64.73 -16.02
CA PHE A 11 -11.92 63.29 -15.86
C PHE A 11 -11.82 62.94 -14.38
N MET A 12 -12.70 62.06 -13.91
CA MET A 12 -12.47 61.32 -12.69
C MET A 12 -13.03 59.91 -12.87
N SER A 13 -12.14 58.93 -13.03
CA SER A 13 -12.48 57.53 -12.77
C SER A 13 -11.35 56.91 -11.95
N LEU A 14 -11.75 56.43 -10.77
CA LEU A 14 -10.89 55.84 -9.76
C LEU A 14 -10.24 54.55 -10.30
N ARG A 15 -8.95 54.38 -10.05
CA ARG A 15 -8.32 53.06 -10.05
C ARG A 15 -8.59 52.41 -8.69
N VAL A 16 -9.44 51.39 -8.67
CA VAL A 16 -9.49 50.44 -7.56
C VAL A 16 -8.46 49.35 -7.85
N THR A 17 -7.29 49.46 -7.23
CA THR A 17 -6.38 48.31 -7.11
C THR A 17 -6.91 47.41 -6.01
N GLY A 18 -7.71 46.41 -6.38
CA GLY A 18 -7.97 45.28 -5.50
C GLY A 18 -6.70 44.44 -5.40
N TYR A 19 -6.00 44.55 -4.27
CA TYR A 19 -5.05 43.52 -3.86
C TYR A 19 -5.89 42.29 -3.53
N ASN A 20 -6.03 41.35 -4.46
CA ASN A 20 -6.34 39.99 -4.08
C ASN A 20 -5.11 39.51 -3.32
N GLN A 21 -5.16 39.56 -1.99
CA GLN A 21 -4.36 38.67 -1.16
C GLN A 21 -4.88 37.26 -1.43
N GLY A 22 -4.45 36.68 -2.57
CA GLY A 22 -4.47 35.24 -2.71
C GLY A 22 -3.58 34.72 -1.59
N THR A 23 -4.19 34.05 -0.61
CA THR A 23 -3.48 33.14 0.26
C THR A 23 -2.56 32.30 -0.62
N ALA A 24 -1.29 32.19 -0.25
CA ALA A 24 -0.40 31.22 -0.89
C ALA A 24 -1.16 29.88 -0.95
N PRO A 25 -1.10 29.14 -2.08
CA PRO A 25 -1.80 27.86 -2.17
C PRO A 25 -1.43 27.03 -0.96
N GLU A 26 -2.44 26.56 -0.24
CA GLU A 26 -2.26 25.67 0.90
C GLU A 26 -1.51 24.44 0.37
N GLU A 27 -0.40 24.09 1.01
CA GLU A 27 0.41 22.96 0.59
C GLU A 27 -0.42 21.68 0.80
N GLU A 28 -0.95 21.12 -0.29
CA GLU A 28 -1.66 19.85 -0.25
C GLU A 28 -0.67 18.75 0.17
N LYS A 29 -1.04 17.97 1.19
CA LYS A 29 -0.20 16.92 1.78
C LYS A 29 -0.98 15.61 1.83
N LEU A 30 -0.24 14.53 1.62
CA LEU A 30 -0.70 13.16 1.81
C LEU A 30 0.27 12.46 2.77
N SER A 31 -0.26 11.86 3.83
CA SER A 31 0.50 11.03 4.76
C SER A 31 0.26 9.55 4.47
N LEU A 32 1.35 8.81 4.24
CA LEU A 32 1.34 7.37 4.03
C LEU A 32 2.01 6.67 5.21
N LEU A 33 1.35 5.64 5.75
CA LEU A 33 1.94 4.74 6.75
C LEU A 33 2.07 3.34 6.17
N PHE A 34 3.26 2.77 6.28
CA PHE A 34 3.54 1.39 5.89
C PHE A 34 3.85 0.55 7.11
N ILE A 35 3.19 -0.59 7.22
CA ILE A 35 3.36 -1.58 8.28
C ILE A 35 3.93 -2.84 7.64
N GLY A 36 4.92 -3.43 8.31
CA GLY A 36 5.51 -4.70 7.87
C GLY A 36 4.57 -5.89 8.07
N ASP A 37 5.18 -7.02 8.39
CA ASP A 37 4.50 -8.32 8.35
C ASP A 37 3.52 -8.50 9.50
N ILE A 38 2.23 -8.54 9.18
CA ILE A 38 1.18 -8.94 10.10
C ILE A 38 1.05 -10.46 10.03
N MET A 39 1.56 -11.11 11.07
CA MET A 39 1.57 -12.58 11.22
C MET A 39 0.74 -13.04 12.42
N GLY A 40 0.29 -14.30 12.35
CA GLY A 40 -0.43 -14.97 13.42
C GLY A 40 0.22 -16.30 13.77
N HIS A 41 1.25 -16.28 14.63
CA HIS A 41 1.80 -17.51 15.22
C HIS A 41 0.83 -18.14 16.22
N ASP A 42 1.06 -19.41 16.58
CA ASP A 42 0.17 -20.18 17.44
C ASP A 42 -0.18 -19.44 18.75
N SER A 43 0.81 -18.82 19.41
CA SER A 43 0.58 -18.06 20.65
C SER A 43 -0.30 -16.82 20.46
N GLN A 44 -0.17 -16.12 19.31
CA GLN A 44 -1.00 -14.96 18.99
C GLN A 44 -2.44 -15.40 18.71
N ILE A 45 -2.61 -16.50 17.97
CA ILE A 45 -3.94 -17.08 17.69
C ILE A 45 -4.63 -17.48 19.00
N TRP A 46 -3.92 -18.18 19.89
CA TRP A 46 -4.48 -18.57 21.20
C TRP A 46 -4.79 -17.37 22.08
N SER A 47 -3.95 -16.34 22.07
CA SER A 47 -4.19 -15.13 22.88
C SER A 47 -5.44 -14.36 22.44
N ALA A 48 -5.81 -14.48 21.16
CA ALA A 48 -6.99 -13.83 20.59
C ALA A 48 -8.28 -14.65 20.81
N GLU A 49 -8.19 -15.92 21.20
CA GLU A 49 -9.35 -16.81 21.35
C GLU A 49 -10.06 -16.62 22.69
N ASP A 50 -11.37 -16.37 22.64
CA ASP A 50 -12.24 -16.55 23.80
C ASP A 50 -12.64 -18.02 23.91
N LEU A 51 -12.01 -18.73 24.86
CA LEU A 51 -12.24 -20.16 25.11
C LEU A 51 -13.69 -20.52 25.48
N LYS A 52 -14.52 -19.57 25.93
CA LYS A 52 -15.92 -19.84 26.27
C LYS A 52 -16.81 -19.85 25.04
N THR A 53 -16.50 -18.99 24.07
CA THR A 53 -17.33 -18.75 22.87
C THR A 53 -16.74 -19.36 21.60
N GLY A 54 -15.43 -19.65 21.59
CA GLY A 54 -14.66 -20.05 20.41
C GLY A 54 -14.49 -18.92 19.38
N THR A 55 -14.75 -17.67 19.77
CA THR A 55 -14.58 -16.49 18.91
C THR A 55 -13.20 -15.89 19.08
N TYR A 56 -12.77 -15.06 18.13
CA TYR A 56 -11.45 -14.45 18.12
C TYR A 56 -11.54 -12.93 18.09
N ASP A 57 -10.73 -12.25 18.90
CA ASP A 57 -10.58 -10.79 18.93
C ASP A 57 -9.10 -10.41 18.94
N TYR A 58 -8.71 -9.54 18.00
CA TYR A 58 -7.33 -9.05 17.84
C TYR A 58 -7.21 -7.54 18.09
N ASN A 59 -8.27 -6.84 18.53
CA ASN A 59 -8.23 -5.39 18.70
C ASN A 59 -7.11 -4.94 19.67
N ASP A 60 -6.88 -5.70 20.74
CA ASP A 60 -5.84 -5.41 21.74
C ASP A 60 -4.42 -5.47 21.15
N VAL A 61 -4.20 -6.26 20.08
CA VAL A 61 -2.90 -6.35 19.39
C VAL A 61 -2.48 -5.00 18.82
N PHE A 62 -3.44 -4.21 18.35
CA PHE A 62 -3.18 -2.91 17.71
C PHE A 62 -3.44 -1.72 18.64
N MET A 63 -3.90 -1.92 19.87
CA MET A 63 -4.45 -0.83 20.70
C MET A 63 -3.47 0.35 20.91
N TYR A 64 -2.18 0.05 21.06
CA TYR A 64 -1.15 1.06 21.35
C TYR A 64 -0.65 1.79 20.10
N VAL A 65 -0.78 1.16 18.93
CA VAL A 65 -0.34 1.73 17.65
C VAL A 65 -1.50 2.32 16.85
N LYS A 66 -2.74 1.97 17.18
CA LYS A 66 -3.96 2.48 16.54
C LYS A 66 -3.97 4.00 16.38
N PRO A 67 -3.61 4.83 17.40
CA PRO A 67 -3.59 6.27 17.21
C PRO A 67 -2.64 6.74 16.10
N LEU A 68 -1.51 6.06 15.90
CA LEU A 68 -0.56 6.37 14.81
C LEU A 68 -1.10 5.90 13.46
N ILE A 69 -1.73 4.72 13.44
CA ILE A 69 -2.30 4.14 12.21
C ILE A 69 -3.45 5.00 11.69
N SER A 70 -4.40 5.35 12.56
CA SER A 70 -5.60 6.10 12.19
C SER A 70 -5.36 7.58 11.89
N ASP A 71 -4.18 8.11 12.21
CA ASP A 71 -3.81 9.50 11.91
C ASP A 71 -3.30 9.66 10.47
N ALA A 72 -2.84 8.57 9.83
CA ALA A 72 -2.41 8.60 8.44
C ALA A 72 -3.59 8.69 7.46
N ASP A 73 -3.40 9.36 6.32
CA ASP A 73 -4.40 9.42 5.26
C ASP A 73 -4.60 8.06 4.59
N ILE A 74 -3.53 7.30 4.43
CA ILE A 74 -3.54 5.93 3.91
C ILE A 74 -2.55 5.08 4.73
N ALA A 75 -3.06 4.04 5.39
CA ALA A 75 -2.25 3.02 6.05
C ALA A 75 -2.29 1.68 5.31
N ILE A 76 -1.12 1.13 4.97
CA ILE A 76 -0.94 -0.09 4.18
C ILE A 76 -0.10 -1.10 4.99
N ALA A 77 -0.54 -2.36 5.07
CA ALA A 77 0.21 -3.41 5.76
C ALA A 77 0.37 -4.70 4.93
N ASN A 78 1.44 -5.46 5.16
CA ASN A 78 1.58 -6.80 4.59
C ASN A 78 0.83 -7.83 5.45
N LEU A 79 -0.18 -8.49 4.88
CA LEU A 79 -0.89 -9.60 5.53
C LEU A 79 -0.21 -10.92 5.15
N GLU A 80 0.72 -11.37 5.99
CA GLU A 80 1.55 -12.56 5.74
C GLU A 80 0.97 -13.83 6.35
N VAL A 81 -0.33 -14.01 6.16
CA VAL A 81 -1.08 -15.19 6.57
C VAL A 81 -2.22 -15.43 5.57
N THR A 82 -2.71 -16.66 5.51
CA THR A 82 -4.00 -16.92 4.85
C THR A 82 -5.16 -16.74 5.82
N LEU A 83 -6.33 -16.34 5.33
CA LEU A 83 -7.59 -16.34 6.08
C LEU A 83 -8.48 -17.50 5.61
N ALA A 84 -7.90 -18.70 5.55
CA ALA A 84 -8.51 -19.89 4.94
C ALA A 84 -9.61 -20.55 5.80
N GLY A 85 -9.80 -20.08 7.04
CA GLY A 85 -10.64 -20.76 8.03
C GLY A 85 -9.89 -21.85 8.81
N PRO A 86 -10.59 -22.57 9.70
CA PRO A 86 -9.98 -23.61 10.53
C PRO A 86 -9.50 -24.84 9.72
N PRO A 87 -8.53 -25.62 10.22
CA PRO A 87 -7.84 -25.41 11.49
C PRO A 87 -6.87 -24.24 11.41
N TYR A 88 -7.01 -23.31 12.36
CA TYR A 88 -6.09 -22.19 12.51
C TYR A 88 -4.74 -22.72 12.97
N LYS A 89 -3.68 -22.16 12.40
CA LYS A 89 -2.32 -22.60 12.66
C LYS A 89 -1.37 -21.45 12.34
N GLY A 90 -0.36 -21.28 13.18
CA GLY A 90 0.80 -20.48 12.85
C GLY A 90 1.77 -21.21 11.91
N TYR A 91 3.05 -20.91 12.05
CA TYR A 91 4.13 -21.54 11.30
C TYR A 91 4.06 -23.09 11.35
N PRO A 92 4.40 -23.81 10.25
CA PRO A 92 4.94 -23.31 8.98
C PRO A 92 3.90 -22.98 7.90
N LEU A 93 2.62 -23.34 8.10
CA LEU A 93 1.56 -23.16 7.11
C LEU A 93 0.39 -22.40 7.74
N PHE A 94 0.47 -21.08 7.62
CA PHE A 94 -0.40 -20.15 8.30
C PHE A 94 -1.85 -20.26 7.80
N SER A 95 -2.78 -20.28 8.76
CA SER A 95 -4.18 -19.91 8.57
C SER A 95 -4.63 -19.20 9.83
N SER A 96 -4.91 -17.91 9.70
CA SER A 96 -5.33 -17.06 10.82
C SER A 96 -6.85 -16.89 10.85
N PRO A 97 -7.44 -16.70 12.04
CA PRO A 97 -8.81 -16.26 12.16
C PRO A 97 -9.05 -14.96 11.40
N ALA A 98 -10.19 -14.94 10.74
CA ALA A 98 -10.65 -13.85 9.90
C ALA A 98 -10.94 -12.56 10.71
N ALA A 99 -10.90 -12.64 12.05
CA ALA A 99 -10.94 -11.52 12.98
C ALA A 99 -9.65 -10.68 13.01
N LEU A 100 -8.50 -11.24 12.58
CA LEU A 100 -7.25 -10.50 12.47
C LEU A 100 -7.38 -9.33 11.48
N ALA A 101 -7.89 -9.60 10.27
CA ALA A 101 -8.15 -8.56 9.27
C ALA A 101 -9.23 -7.55 9.72
N TYR A 102 -10.20 -7.99 10.52
CA TYR A 102 -11.18 -7.08 11.13
C TYR A 102 -10.52 -6.12 12.13
N ALA A 103 -9.61 -6.62 12.97
CA ALA A 103 -8.83 -5.78 13.88
C ALA A 103 -7.89 -4.82 13.13
N CYS A 104 -7.28 -5.26 12.02
CA CYS A 104 -6.52 -4.36 11.14
C CYS A 104 -7.37 -3.18 10.67
N ARG A 105 -8.58 -3.45 10.16
CA ARG A 105 -9.53 -2.41 9.75
C ARG A 105 -9.89 -1.48 10.90
N ASN A 106 -10.20 -2.04 12.06
CA ASN A 106 -10.55 -1.28 13.26
C ASN A 106 -9.39 -0.42 13.78
N ALA A 107 -8.14 -0.81 13.51
CA ALA A 107 -6.95 -0.05 13.86
C ALA A 107 -6.72 1.14 12.93
N GLY A 108 -7.44 1.23 11.81
CA GLY A 108 -7.28 2.28 10.80
C GLY A 108 -6.42 1.86 9.60
N ILE A 109 -6.11 0.58 9.43
CA ILE A 109 -5.42 0.09 8.23
C ILE A 109 -6.42 0.12 7.06
N ASP A 110 -6.09 0.88 6.02
CA ASP A 110 -6.94 1.07 4.83
C ASP A 110 -6.75 -0.05 3.81
N CYS A 111 -5.53 -0.58 3.69
CA CYS A 111 -5.18 -1.58 2.69
C CYS A 111 -4.27 -2.70 3.24
N LEU A 112 -4.55 -3.93 2.84
CA LEU A 112 -3.70 -5.09 3.10
C LEU A 112 -3.12 -5.63 1.79
N VAL A 113 -1.80 -5.67 1.69
CA VAL A 113 -1.12 -6.34 0.57
C VAL A 113 -0.90 -7.82 0.90
N THR A 114 -1.02 -8.71 -0.09
CA THR A 114 -1.17 -10.16 0.15
C THR A 114 -0.25 -11.05 -0.69
N ALA A 115 0.56 -10.50 -1.60
CA ALA A 115 1.67 -11.21 -2.22
C ALA A 115 2.87 -11.24 -1.28
N ASN A 116 3.04 -12.40 -0.65
CA ASN A 116 4.17 -12.77 0.19
C ASN A 116 4.41 -14.29 0.07
N ASN A 117 5.47 -14.79 0.71
CA ASN A 117 5.82 -16.20 0.68
C ASN A 117 4.77 -17.14 1.30
N HIS A 118 3.94 -16.64 2.22
CA HIS A 118 2.89 -17.39 2.91
C HIS A 118 1.50 -17.32 2.25
N ALA A 119 1.36 -16.53 1.18
CA ALA A 119 0.10 -16.35 0.46
C ALA A 119 -0.51 -17.67 -0.06
N ALA A 120 0.32 -18.69 -0.30
CA ALA A 120 -0.08 -19.99 -0.83
C ALA A 120 -0.12 -21.11 0.21
N ASP A 121 0.06 -20.83 1.51
CA ASP A 121 0.19 -21.87 2.55
C ASP A 121 -0.98 -22.86 2.61
N ARG A 122 -2.18 -22.39 2.26
CA ARG A 122 -3.40 -23.22 2.17
C ARG A 122 -3.88 -23.41 0.73
N GLY A 123 -2.96 -23.29 -0.23
CA GLY A 123 -3.19 -23.41 -1.66
C GLY A 123 -4.31 -22.51 -2.15
N LYS A 124 -5.09 -23.02 -3.10
CA LYS A 124 -6.23 -22.27 -3.69
C LYS A 124 -7.20 -21.76 -2.63
N ALA A 125 -7.56 -22.61 -1.67
CA ALA A 125 -8.53 -22.27 -0.64
C ALA A 125 -8.03 -21.14 0.27
N GLY A 126 -6.72 -21.10 0.56
CA GLY A 126 -6.08 -19.99 1.26
C GLY A 126 -6.20 -18.68 0.51
N ILE A 127 -5.79 -18.67 -0.76
CA ILE A 127 -5.80 -17.47 -1.60
C ILE A 127 -7.22 -16.95 -1.78
N THR A 128 -8.17 -17.80 -2.20
CA THR A 128 -9.57 -17.38 -2.37
C THR A 128 -10.23 -17.02 -1.05
N GLY A 129 -9.91 -17.72 0.04
CA GLY A 129 -10.45 -17.45 1.37
C GLY A 129 -10.02 -16.08 1.90
N THR A 130 -8.73 -15.74 1.72
CA THR A 130 -8.21 -14.40 2.03
C THR A 130 -8.93 -13.33 1.23
N ILE A 131 -8.96 -13.43 -0.10
CA ILE A 131 -9.63 -12.46 -0.99
C ILE A 131 -11.09 -12.24 -0.56
N ASN A 132 -11.87 -13.32 -0.47
CA ASN A 132 -13.29 -13.24 -0.13
C ASN A 132 -13.51 -12.62 1.26
N ARG A 133 -12.63 -12.89 2.22
CA ARG A 133 -12.76 -12.32 3.55
C ARG A 133 -12.46 -10.82 3.54
N LEU A 134 -11.40 -10.39 2.87
CA LEU A 134 -11.06 -8.97 2.75
C LEU A 134 -12.17 -8.20 2.01
N ASP A 135 -12.71 -8.78 0.92
CA ASP A 135 -13.86 -8.24 0.20
C ASP A 135 -15.09 -8.10 1.11
N SER A 136 -15.40 -9.14 1.90
CA SER A 136 -16.54 -9.10 2.84
C SER A 136 -16.40 -8.04 3.93
N LEU A 137 -15.16 -7.62 4.22
CA LEU A 137 -14.84 -6.56 5.16
C LEU A 137 -14.76 -5.19 4.49
N GLY A 138 -14.88 -5.09 3.16
CA GLY A 138 -14.63 -3.85 2.41
C GLY A 138 -13.21 -3.33 2.60
N MET A 139 -12.26 -4.22 2.91
CA MET A 139 -10.85 -3.89 3.06
C MET A 139 -10.21 -3.81 1.68
N LEU A 140 -9.48 -2.76 1.36
CA LEU A 140 -8.73 -2.71 0.11
C LEU A 140 -7.59 -3.74 0.16
N HIS A 141 -7.34 -4.44 -0.94
CA HIS A 141 -6.24 -5.39 -1.01
C HIS A 141 -5.71 -5.57 -2.42
N THR A 142 -4.45 -6.01 -2.52
CA THR A 142 -3.80 -6.32 -3.79
C THR A 142 -2.62 -7.28 -3.57
N GLY A 143 -2.17 -7.92 -4.65
CA GLY A 143 -1.07 -8.89 -4.66
C GLY A 143 -1.54 -10.33 -4.93
N THR A 144 -2.76 -10.68 -4.50
CA THR A 144 -3.43 -11.94 -4.85
C THR A 144 -4.73 -11.69 -5.60
N PHE A 145 -5.04 -12.53 -6.60
CA PHE A 145 -6.22 -12.35 -7.46
C PHE A 145 -6.93 -13.69 -7.70
N ALA A 146 -8.25 -13.62 -7.90
CA ALA A 146 -9.08 -14.80 -8.14
C ALA A 146 -8.74 -15.50 -9.46
N ASP A 147 -8.30 -14.72 -10.45
CA ASP A 147 -7.88 -15.16 -11.78
C ASP A 147 -7.04 -14.09 -12.50
N GLN A 148 -6.70 -14.34 -13.77
CA GLN A 148 -5.97 -13.37 -14.58
C GLN A 148 -6.80 -12.12 -14.91
N ALA A 149 -8.10 -12.26 -15.13
CA ALA A 149 -8.96 -11.13 -15.51
C ALA A 149 -9.07 -10.11 -14.37
N SER A 150 -9.27 -10.59 -13.13
CA SER A 150 -9.25 -9.75 -11.92
C SER A 150 -7.89 -9.11 -11.67
N LYS A 151 -6.79 -9.82 -11.95
CA LYS A 151 -5.45 -9.20 -11.94
C LYS A 151 -5.34 -8.06 -12.94
N ASP A 152 -5.74 -8.28 -14.19
CA ASP A 152 -5.61 -7.29 -15.26
C ASP A 152 -6.46 -6.03 -15.01
N SER A 153 -7.58 -6.16 -14.29
CA SER A 153 -8.49 -5.05 -13.95
C SER A 153 -8.13 -4.30 -12.67
N CYS A 154 -7.39 -4.91 -11.75
CA CYS A 154 -7.18 -4.39 -10.39
C CYS A 154 -5.71 -4.24 -9.99
N ASN A 155 -4.76 -4.42 -10.92
CA ASN A 155 -3.33 -4.26 -10.70
C ASN A 155 -2.74 -3.19 -11.64
N PRO A 156 -2.24 -2.05 -11.11
CA PRO A 156 -2.12 -1.71 -9.70
C PRO A 156 -3.46 -1.44 -9.03
N LEU A 157 -3.47 -1.47 -7.70
CA LEU A 157 -4.57 -0.89 -6.93
C LEU A 157 -4.39 0.64 -6.91
N ILE A 158 -5.34 1.37 -7.49
CA ILE A 158 -5.36 2.84 -7.42
C ILE A 158 -6.15 3.29 -6.18
N ILE A 159 -5.47 3.97 -5.26
CA ILE A 159 -6.08 4.56 -4.05
C ILE A 159 -6.15 6.07 -4.23
N ASN A 160 -7.37 6.63 -4.21
CA ASN A 160 -7.60 8.07 -4.30
C ASN A 160 -7.91 8.65 -2.92
N LYS A 161 -7.11 9.60 -2.43
CA LYS A 161 -7.27 10.21 -1.11
C LYS A 161 -6.75 11.65 -1.12
N SER A 162 -7.51 12.57 -0.54
CA SER A 162 -7.11 13.98 -0.38
C SER A 162 -6.66 14.67 -1.69
N GLY A 163 -7.26 14.29 -2.82
CA GLY A 163 -6.89 14.82 -4.14
C GLY A 163 -5.75 14.08 -4.84
N PHE A 164 -5.04 13.20 -4.13
CA PHE A 164 -3.94 12.40 -4.66
C PHE A 164 -4.41 11.02 -5.12
N SER A 165 -3.70 10.48 -6.10
CA SER A 165 -3.85 9.14 -6.65
C SER A 165 -2.57 8.32 -6.44
N VAL A 166 -2.68 7.22 -5.71
CA VAL A 166 -1.56 6.32 -5.39
C VAL A 166 -1.75 4.99 -6.12
N ALA A 167 -0.86 4.66 -7.04
CA ALA A 167 -0.79 3.36 -7.66
C ALA A 167 0.06 2.40 -6.82
N LEU A 168 -0.61 1.49 -6.11
CA LEU A 168 0.02 0.50 -5.24
C LEU A 168 0.15 -0.85 -5.97
N PHE A 169 1.39 -1.30 -6.10
CA PHE A 169 1.70 -2.66 -6.49
C PHE A 169 2.25 -3.47 -5.30
N ASN A 170 2.00 -4.78 -5.32
CA ASN A 170 2.63 -5.69 -4.39
C ASN A 170 3.10 -6.96 -5.09
N TYR A 171 4.33 -7.39 -4.80
CA TYR A 171 4.97 -8.57 -5.38
C TYR A 171 5.76 -9.35 -4.33
N THR A 172 5.87 -10.67 -4.51
CA THR A 172 6.66 -11.57 -3.66
C THR A 172 7.76 -12.29 -4.42
N TYR A 173 8.91 -12.51 -3.79
CA TYR A 173 10.01 -13.31 -4.33
C TYR A 173 9.63 -14.77 -4.57
N GLY A 174 8.63 -15.29 -3.83
CA GLY A 174 8.36 -16.73 -3.78
C GLY A 174 7.08 -17.07 -3.01
N THR A 175 6.81 -18.38 -2.91
CA THR A 175 5.67 -18.98 -2.16
C THR A 175 6.12 -20.20 -1.35
N ASN A 176 7.34 -20.16 -0.79
CA ASN A 176 7.93 -21.28 -0.02
C ASN A 176 7.95 -22.63 -0.77
N GLY A 177 8.08 -22.58 -2.10
CA GLY A 177 8.04 -23.77 -2.97
C GLY A 177 6.64 -24.36 -3.20
N ILE A 178 5.59 -23.74 -2.66
CA ILE A 178 4.22 -24.16 -2.86
C ILE A 178 3.73 -23.65 -4.20
N ARG A 179 3.30 -24.57 -5.07
CA ARG A 179 2.73 -24.23 -6.37
C ARG A 179 1.46 -23.42 -6.21
N VAL A 180 1.38 -22.27 -6.89
CA VAL A 180 0.15 -21.50 -7.04
C VAL A 180 -0.77 -22.20 -8.06
N PRO A 181 -1.93 -22.72 -7.66
CA PRO A 181 -2.83 -23.44 -8.56
C PRO A 181 -3.70 -22.50 -9.39
N ASP A 182 -4.04 -22.88 -10.61
CA ASP A 182 -5.01 -22.11 -11.40
C ASP A 182 -6.45 -22.20 -10.82
N PRO A 183 -7.28 -21.15 -11.01
CA PRO A 183 -7.00 -19.94 -11.79
C PRO A 183 -6.33 -18.82 -10.99
N VAL A 184 -6.21 -18.95 -9.66
CA VAL A 184 -5.75 -17.86 -8.79
C VAL A 184 -4.33 -17.41 -9.16
N LYS A 185 -4.07 -16.12 -8.94
CA LYS A 185 -2.77 -15.50 -9.25
C LYS A 185 -2.19 -14.86 -8.00
N ILE A 186 -0.87 -14.92 -7.88
CA ILE A 186 -0.07 -14.12 -6.95
C ILE A 186 0.90 -13.32 -7.82
N ASN A 187 1.09 -12.06 -7.49
CA ASN A 187 2.10 -11.22 -8.12
C ASN A 187 3.49 -11.69 -7.72
N MET A 188 4.16 -12.37 -8.63
CA MET A 188 5.55 -12.80 -8.46
C MET A 188 6.49 -11.66 -8.83
N LEU A 189 7.58 -11.51 -8.08
CA LEU A 189 8.63 -10.57 -8.38
C LEU A 189 9.38 -11.04 -9.63
N ASP A 190 9.12 -10.37 -10.74
CA ASP A 190 9.89 -10.47 -11.98
C ASP A 190 10.32 -9.07 -12.41
N LYS A 191 11.63 -8.87 -12.57
CA LYS A 191 12.23 -7.56 -12.84
C LYS A 191 11.62 -6.88 -14.09
N ASN A 192 11.44 -7.64 -15.17
CA ASN A 192 11.01 -7.08 -16.44
C ASN A 192 9.50 -6.82 -16.46
N MET A 193 8.72 -7.72 -15.85
CA MET A 193 7.28 -7.54 -15.70
C MET A 193 6.96 -6.33 -14.83
N ILE A 194 7.63 -6.16 -13.69
CA ILE A 194 7.43 -4.99 -12.82
C ILE A 194 7.78 -3.70 -13.56
N ALA A 195 8.88 -3.67 -14.33
CA ALA A 195 9.23 -2.50 -15.14
C ALA A 195 8.18 -2.18 -16.21
N ALA A 196 7.56 -3.19 -16.81
CA ALA A 196 6.47 -3.02 -17.77
C ALA A 196 5.18 -2.54 -17.09
N ASP A 197 4.88 -3.04 -15.89
CA ASP A 197 3.73 -2.60 -15.08
C ASP A 197 3.88 -1.12 -14.70
N ILE A 198 5.05 -0.69 -14.21
CA ILE A 198 5.36 0.73 -13.92
C ILE A 198 5.15 1.58 -15.18
N GLU A 199 5.71 1.16 -16.31
CA GLU A 199 5.62 1.92 -17.56
C GLU A 199 4.18 2.06 -18.05
N LYS A 200 3.39 0.97 -17.97
CA LYS A 200 1.97 0.98 -18.32
C LYS A 200 1.19 1.96 -17.44
N THR A 201 1.44 1.94 -16.13
CA THR A 201 0.75 2.77 -15.14
C THR A 201 1.03 4.26 -15.29
N LYS A 202 2.17 4.67 -15.84
CA LYS A 202 2.41 6.09 -16.18
C LYS A 202 1.33 6.67 -17.10
N GLY A 203 0.73 5.86 -17.97
CA GLY A 203 -0.38 6.30 -18.83
C GLY A 203 -1.63 6.72 -18.06
N GLU A 204 -1.78 6.28 -16.81
CA GLU A 204 -2.87 6.66 -15.90
C GLU A 204 -2.55 7.93 -15.09
N ASN A 205 -1.32 8.44 -15.18
CA ASN A 205 -0.80 9.61 -14.46
C ASN A 205 -1.11 9.62 -12.94
N PRO A 206 -0.77 8.55 -12.19
CA PRO A 206 -0.89 8.61 -10.73
C PRO A 206 0.12 9.61 -10.16
N ASP A 207 -0.21 10.19 -9.02
CA ASP A 207 0.70 11.09 -8.29
C ASP A 207 1.87 10.34 -7.64
N LEU A 208 1.67 9.06 -7.29
CA LEU A 208 2.69 8.18 -6.73
C LEU A 208 2.57 6.75 -7.26
N ILE A 209 3.68 6.15 -7.66
CA ILE A 209 3.83 4.73 -7.95
C ILE A 209 4.60 4.06 -6.80
N VAL A 210 3.92 3.23 -6.03
CA VAL A 210 4.46 2.53 -4.86
C VAL A 210 4.62 1.04 -5.15
N LEU A 211 5.83 0.52 -4.95
CA LEU A 211 6.12 -0.91 -4.98
C LEU A 211 6.26 -1.46 -3.56
N PHE A 212 5.37 -2.35 -3.14
CA PHE A 212 5.49 -3.10 -1.90
C PHE A 212 6.06 -4.49 -2.20
N LEU A 213 7.35 -4.69 -1.93
CA LEU A 213 8.10 -5.89 -2.32
C LEU A 213 8.40 -6.76 -1.10
N HIS A 214 7.89 -7.99 -1.13
CA HIS A 214 8.20 -9.02 -0.16
C HIS A 214 9.43 -9.80 -0.63
N TRP A 215 10.61 -9.50 -0.09
CA TRP A 215 11.92 -9.87 -0.65
C TRP A 215 13.09 -9.80 0.37
N GLY A 216 14.27 -10.28 -0.04
CA GLY A 216 15.46 -10.27 0.81
C GLY A 216 15.64 -11.57 1.58
N ASN A 217 16.47 -11.54 2.62
CA ASN A 217 16.77 -12.71 3.45
C ASN A 217 16.19 -12.51 4.85
N GLU A 218 15.52 -13.52 5.38
CA GLU A 218 15.01 -13.51 6.76
C GLU A 218 16.12 -13.19 7.78
N TYR A 219 15.79 -12.30 8.73
CA TYR A 219 16.61 -11.87 9.85
C TYR A 219 17.93 -11.16 9.51
N ASP A 220 18.17 -10.86 8.23
CA ASP A 220 19.32 -10.05 7.82
C ASP A 220 19.00 -8.57 7.94
N THR A 221 19.73 -7.86 8.81
CA THR A 221 19.58 -6.41 8.99
C THR A 221 20.19 -5.59 7.86
N ILE A 222 20.96 -6.23 6.97
CA ILE A 222 21.60 -5.60 5.82
C ILE A 222 20.85 -6.02 4.54
N PRO A 223 20.33 -5.08 3.73
CA PRO A 223 19.77 -5.41 2.43
C PRO A 223 20.78 -6.16 1.56
N SER A 224 20.32 -7.21 0.88
CA SER A 224 21.15 -7.96 -0.07
C SER A 224 21.51 -7.11 -1.29
N GLY A 225 22.60 -7.47 -1.99
CA GLY A 225 22.99 -6.79 -3.24
C GLY A 225 21.90 -6.84 -4.32
N ILE A 226 21.10 -7.91 -4.34
CA ILE A 226 19.97 -8.06 -5.28
C ILE A 226 18.84 -7.07 -4.93
N GLN A 227 18.53 -6.86 -3.65
CA GLN A 227 17.55 -5.84 -3.25
C GLN A 227 18.00 -4.45 -3.70
N ALA A 228 19.28 -4.11 -3.50
CA ALA A 228 19.82 -2.83 -3.94
C ALA A 228 19.76 -2.66 -5.47
N GLU A 229 20.21 -3.66 -6.25
CA GLU A 229 20.18 -3.63 -7.71
C GLU A 229 18.74 -3.45 -8.25
N LEU A 230 17.79 -4.21 -7.71
CA LEU A 230 16.40 -4.13 -8.13
C LEU A 230 15.75 -2.81 -7.72
N ALA A 231 16.05 -2.29 -6.52
CA ALA A 231 15.56 -0.99 -6.08
C ALA A 231 16.02 0.13 -7.03
N ASP A 232 17.34 0.21 -7.30
CA ASP A 232 17.91 1.19 -8.24
C ASP A 232 17.29 1.06 -9.63
N TYR A 233 17.10 -0.18 -10.09
CA TYR A 233 16.44 -0.44 -11.36
C TYR A 233 14.99 0.07 -11.37
N PHE A 234 14.17 -0.24 -10.37
CA PHE A 234 12.77 0.20 -10.35
C PHE A 234 12.62 1.71 -10.17
N PHE A 235 13.46 2.36 -9.35
CA PHE A 235 13.53 3.83 -9.31
C PHE A 235 13.86 4.42 -10.69
N SER A 236 14.83 3.83 -11.41
CA SER A 236 15.17 4.27 -12.78
C SER A 236 14.02 4.08 -13.80
N ARG A 237 13.02 3.24 -13.47
CA ARG A 237 11.81 3.03 -14.27
C ARG A 237 10.66 3.96 -13.88
N GLY A 238 10.77 4.71 -12.79
CA GLY A 238 9.76 5.66 -12.33
C GLY A 238 8.87 5.17 -11.20
N ALA A 239 9.32 4.19 -10.40
CA ALA A 239 8.72 4.00 -9.07
C ALA A 239 9.14 5.18 -8.17
N ASP A 240 8.21 5.70 -7.37
CA ASP A 240 8.47 6.81 -6.44
C ASP A 240 8.85 6.31 -5.04
N LEU A 241 8.29 5.16 -4.65
CA LEU A 241 8.53 4.55 -3.35
C LEU A 241 8.64 3.03 -3.46
N ILE A 242 9.64 2.47 -2.76
CA ILE A 242 9.83 1.03 -2.62
C ILE A 242 9.80 0.68 -1.14
N ILE A 243 8.82 -0.13 -0.76
CA ILE A 243 8.63 -0.63 0.60
C ILE A 243 8.99 -2.10 0.63
N GLY A 244 9.93 -2.47 1.49
CA GLY A 244 10.36 -3.85 1.69
C GLY A 244 9.66 -4.52 2.88
N SER A 245 9.29 -5.79 2.72
CA SER A 245 8.93 -6.74 3.78
C SER A 245 9.67 -8.07 3.59
N HIS A 246 9.45 -9.05 4.49
CA HIS A 246 10.04 -10.41 4.56
C HIS A 246 11.17 -10.61 5.58
N PRO A 247 12.19 -9.73 5.73
CA PRO A 247 13.28 -9.99 6.65
C PRO A 247 12.86 -10.11 8.13
N HIS A 248 11.65 -9.69 8.49
CA HIS A 248 11.15 -9.61 9.87
C HIS A 248 12.06 -8.82 10.83
N VAL A 249 12.93 -7.98 10.28
CA VAL A 249 13.85 -7.09 10.98
C VAL A 249 13.92 -5.76 10.25
N LEU A 250 14.27 -4.71 10.98
CA LEU A 250 14.50 -3.40 10.37
C LEU A 250 15.77 -3.44 9.51
N GLN A 251 15.63 -3.01 8.27
CA GLN A 251 16.74 -2.71 7.37
C GLN A 251 16.86 -1.20 7.16
N LYS A 252 18.01 -0.76 6.66
CA LYS A 252 18.30 0.66 6.42
C LYS A 252 17.29 1.28 5.44
N MET A 253 16.68 2.40 5.85
CA MET A 253 15.92 3.27 4.96
C MET A 253 16.87 4.06 4.05
N ILE A 254 16.57 4.12 2.76
CA ILE A 254 17.26 4.96 1.78
C ILE A 254 16.28 6.03 1.32
N TRP A 255 16.71 7.29 1.37
CA TRP A 255 15.96 8.41 0.83
C TRP A 255 16.82 9.12 -0.21
N LEU A 256 16.37 9.05 -1.46
CA LEU A 256 16.98 9.76 -2.58
C LEU A 256 16.29 11.10 -2.68
N LYS A 257 16.98 12.17 -2.27
CA LYS A 257 16.52 13.53 -2.58
C LYS A 257 16.90 13.85 -4.01
N ASP A 258 15.95 14.33 -4.79
CA ASP A 258 16.27 15.03 -6.03
C ASP A 258 17.24 16.16 -5.73
N GLY A 259 18.32 16.21 -6.51
CA GLY A 259 19.53 16.97 -6.21
C GLY A 259 19.28 18.38 -5.69
N THR A 260 19.62 18.59 -4.42
CA THR A 260 20.22 19.86 -4.00
C THR A 260 21.68 19.58 -3.73
N SER A 261 22.50 20.40 -4.37
CA SER A 261 23.96 20.44 -4.33
C SER A 261 24.51 20.47 -2.90
#